data_AF-A0A7S4CL31-F1
#
_entry.id   AF-A0A7S4CL31-F1
#
_cell.length_a   1.000
_cell.length_b   1.000
_cell.length_c   1.000
_cell.angle_alpha   90.00
_cell.angle_beta   90.00
_cell.angle_gamma   90.00
#
_symmetry.space_group_name_H-M   'P 1'
#
loop_
_entity.id
_entity.type
_entity.pdbx_description
1 polymer ?
#
loop_
_entity_poly.entity_id
_entity_poly.type
_entity_poly.pdbx_seq_one_letter_code
_entity_poly.pdbx_strand_id
1 'polypeptide(L)'
;FSRILIKESVVKMIIGRLRSDDVYQMAANYPAPEHRSTALSTQAAMLYVILFFQASLLKNESAAMREIVDKHFPDNWIINWYMGFTVDLSVIWAPYKAARQAIENILSLDNIKHQTVLYARKLTSLNGELKGLLQEGVLTEEYVLDHINGKLLPVMRDANVTLRW
;
A
#
# COMPACT_ATOMS: atom_id res chain seq x y z
N PHE A 1 -30.00 2.88 -16.88
CA PHE A 1 -29.20 1.76 -16.34
C PHE A 1 -29.31 1.72 -14.83
N SER A 2 -30.29 0.97 -14.30
CA SER A 2 -30.38 0.68 -12.87
C SER A 2 -29.42 -0.47 -12.58
N ARG A 3 -28.31 -0.19 -11.89
CA ARG A 3 -27.41 -1.26 -11.41
C ARG A 3 -28.18 -2.04 -10.34
N ILE A 4 -28.10 -3.38 -10.38
CA ILE A 4 -28.67 -4.23 -9.34
C ILE A 4 -28.05 -3.82 -7.99
N LEU A 5 -28.90 -3.57 -7.00
CA LEU A 5 -28.46 -3.26 -5.65
C LEU A 5 -27.82 -4.50 -5.03
N ILE A 6 -26.54 -4.40 -4.72
CA ILE A 6 -25.82 -5.45 -3.98
C ILE A 6 -26.31 -5.43 -2.53
N LYS A 7 -26.59 -6.60 -1.96
CA LYS A 7 -27.00 -6.72 -0.55
C LYS A 7 -25.93 -6.12 0.37
N GLU A 8 -26.34 -5.21 1.25
CA GLU A 8 -25.44 -4.52 2.17
C GLU A 8 -24.65 -5.50 3.07
N SER A 9 -25.26 -6.62 3.47
CA SER A 9 -24.58 -7.66 4.26
C SER A 9 -23.38 -8.27 3.53
N VAL A 10 -23.47 -8.45 2.21
CA VAL A 10 -22.38 -8.99 1.38
C VAL A 10 -21.24 -7.96 1.30
N VAL A 11 -21.57 -6.69 1.08
CA VAL A 11 -20.58 -5.60 1.04
C VAL A 11 -19.84 -5.49 2.37
N LYS A 12 -20.57 -5.51 3.49
CA LYS A 12 -19.99 -5.52 4.85
C LYS A 12 -19.04 -6.69 5.07
N MET A 13 -19.44 -7.89 4.64
CA MET A 13 -18.62 -9.10 4.76
C MET A 13 -17.32 -8.98 3.96
N ILE A 14 -17.39 -8.50 2.71
CA ILE A 14 -16.20 -8.34 1.87
C ILE A 14 -15.27 -7.25 2.44
N ILE A 15 -15.83 -6.11 2.89
CA ILE A 15 -15.05 -5.07 3.58
C ILE A 15 -14.36 -5.66 4.82
N GLY A 16 -15.07 -6.45 5.63
CA GLY A 16 -14.50 -7.11 6.80
C GLY A 16 -13.30 -7.99 6.44
N ARG A 17 -13.41 -8.79 5.38
CA ARG A 17 -12.31 -9.64 4.88
C ARG A 17 -11.11 -8.81 4.39
N LEU A 18 -11.34 -7.80 3.56
CA LEU A 18 -10.28 -6.94 3.04
C LEU A 18 -9.58 -6.12 4.14
N ARG A 19 -10.29 -5.79 5.22
CA ARG A 19 -9.74 -5.10 6.39
C ARG A 19 -8.90 -6.00 7.26
N SER A 20 -9.35 -7.23 7.53
CA SER A 20 -8.71 -8.10 8.52
C SER A 20 -7.64 -9.00 7.92
N ASP A 21 -7.89 -9.57 6.74
CA ASP A 21 -7.08 -10.64 6.17
C ASP A 21 -5.98 -10.11 5.24
N ASP A 22 -5.02 -10.97 4.91
CA ASP A 22 -4.12 -10.82 3.76
C ASP A 22 -4.62 -11.75 2.64
N VAL A 23 -5.57 -11.24 1.86
CA VAL A 23 -6.36 -12.04 0.91
C VAL A 23 -5.48 -12.67 -0.18
N TYR A 24 -4.34 -12.05 -0.48
CA TYR A 24 -3.40 -12.52 -1.48
C TYR A 24 -2.14 -13.17 -0.90
N GLN A 25 -2.06 -13.33 0.43
CA GLN A 25 -0.90 -13.91 1.11
C GLN A 25 0.43 -13.22 0.74
N MET A 26 0.39 -11.90 0.55
CA MET A 26 1.56 -11.12 0.14
C MET A 26 2.52 -10.81 1.29
N ALA A 27 2.09 -10.94 2.55
CA ALA A 27 2.92 -10.70 3.72
C ALA A 27 4.15 -11.63 3.77
N ALA A 28 4.02 -12.88 3.30
CA ALA A 28 5.15 -13.80 3.21
C ALA A 28 6.22 -13.32 2.22
N ASN A 29 5.82 -12.58 1.18
CA ASN A 29 6.71 -12.00 0.17
C ASN A 29 7.37 -10.70 0.65
N TYR A 30 6.81 -10.07 1.68
CA TYR A 30 7.28 -8.81 2.27
C TYR A 30 7.36 -8.95 3.80
N PRO A 31 8.37 -9.68 4.31
CA PRO A 31 8.44 -10.04 5.74
C PRO A 31 8.74 -8.86 6.65
N ALA A 32 9.31 -7.78 6.12
CA ALA A 32 9.63 -6.58 6.89
C ALA A 32 8.34 -5.80 7.21
N PRO A 33 8.05 -5.47 8.48
CA PRO A 33 6.82 -4.77 8.89
C PRO A 33 6.57 -3.46 8.14
N GLU A 34 7.64 -2.74 7.79
CA GLU A 34 7.62 -1.50 7.02
C GLU A 34 7.10 -1.68 5.58
N HIS A 35 7.12 -2.89 5.04
CA HIS A 35 6.64 -3.18 3.67
C HIS A 35 5.15 -3.47 3.61
N ARG A 36 4.43 -3.38 4.75
CA ARG A 36 3.01 -3.74 4.86
C ARG A 36 2.13 -3.01 3.85
N SER A 37 2.32 -1.70 3.66
CA SER A 37 1.51 -0.89 2.74
C SER A 37 1.65 -1.38 1.29
N THR A 38 2.86 -1.73 0.87
CA THR A 38 3.15 -2.34 -0.43
C THR A 38 2.58 -3.74 -0.54
N ALA A 39 2.75 -4.58 0.48
CA ALA A 39 2.24 -5.95 0.50
C ALA A 39 0.72 -6.00 0.34
N LEU A 40 0.00 -5.11 1.05
CA LEU A 40 -1.46 -5.06 1.05
C LEU A 40 -2.03 -4.11 -0.01
N SER A 41 -1.20 -3.59 -0.91
CA SER A 41 -1.59 -2.53 -1.86
C SER A 41 -2.72 -2.93 -2.83
N THR A 42 -2.71 -4.16 -3.35
CA THR A 42 -3.77 -4.65 -4.25
C THR A 42 -5.11 -4.77 -3.51
N GLN A 43 -5.11 -5.29 -2.28
CA GLN A 43 -6.33 -5.35 -1.49
C GLN A 43 -6.77 -3.98 -0.98
N ALA A 44 -5.85 -3.07 -0.74
CA ALA A 44 -6.14 -1.68 -0.42
C ALA A 44 -6.85 -0.97 -1.58
N ALA A 45 -6.44 -1.22 -2.83
CA ALA A 45 -7.13 -0.72 -4.03
C ALA A 45 -8.56 -1.27 -4.14
N MET A 46 -8.76 -2.57 -3.91
CA MET A 46 -10.10 -3.15 -3.87
C MET A 46 -10.95 -2.58 -2.73
N LEU A 47 -10.33 -2.37 -1.56
CA LEU A 47 -10.99 -1.78 -0.39
C LEU A 47 -11.45 -0.35 -0.69
N TYR A 48 -10.62 0.46 -1.35
CA TYR A 48 -11.00 1.79 -1.82
C TYR A 48 -12.26 1.74 -2.69
N VAL A 49 -12.31 0.87 -3.70
CA VAL A 49 -13.46 0.77 -4.62
C VAL A 49 -14.72 0.31 -3.87
N ILE A 50 -14.61 -0.71 -3.01
CA ILE A 50 -15.78 -1.30 -2.36
C ILE A 50 -16.39 -0.39 -1.29
N LEU A 51 -15.61 0.50 -0.68
CA LEU A 51 -16.10 1.46 0.32
C LEU A 51 -17.21 2.37 -0.23
N PHE A 52 -17.22 2.67 -1.53
CA PHE A 52 -18.30 3.48 -2.14
C PHE A 52 -19.65 2.76 -2.20
N PHE A 53 -19.66 1.43 -2.10
CA PHE A 53 -20.89 0.65 -1.96
C PHE A 53 -21.43 0.66 -0.51
N GLN A 54 -20.66 1.20 0.44
CA GLN A 54 -21.05 1.39 1.83
C GLN A 54 -20.69 2.81 2.31
N ALA A 55 -21.31 3.82 1.67
CA ALA A 55 -21.04 5.23 1.96
C ALA A 55 -21.28 5.63 3.44
N SER A 56 -22.11 4.91 4.20
CA SER A 56 -22.29 5.13 5.63
C SER A 56 -20.99 4.94 6.42
N LEU A 57 -20.13 4.00 6.02
CA LEU A 57 -18.83 3.76 6.65
C LEU A 57 -17.91 4.97 6.45
N LEU A 58 -17.80 5.46 5.21
CA LEU A 58 -17.01 6.64 4.87
C LEU A 58 -17.49 7.91 5.60
N LYS A 59 -18.78 8.04 5.89
CA LYS A 59 -19.37 9.22 6.53
C LYS A 59 -19.31 9.18 8.05
N ASN A 60 -19.66 8.04 8.65
CA ASN A 60 -20.04 7.98 10.07
C ASN A 60 -19.08 7.13 10.92
N GLU A 61 -18.37 6.17 10.34
CA GLU A 61 -17.61 5.15 11.08
C GLU A 61 -16.14 5.57 11.27
N SER A 62 -15.88 6.57 12.12
CA SER A 62 -14.53 7.13 12.34
C SER A 62 -13.50 6.10 12.78
N ALA A 63 -13.85 5.19 13.69
CA ALA A 63 -12.92 4.16 14.17
C ALA A 63 -12.53 3.16 13.06
N ALA A 64 -13.53 2.71 12.28
CA ALA A 64 -13.29 1.79 11.16
C ALA A 64 -12.44 2.46 10.07
N MET A 65 -12.74 3.72 9.72
CA MET A 65 -11.93 4.45 8.74
C MET A 65 -10.51 4.70 9.24
N ARG A 66 -10.33 4.98 10.53
CA ARG A 66 -8.99 5.15 11.11
C ARG A 66 -8.15 3.89 10.99
N GLU A 67 -8.73 2.74 11.35
CA GLU A 67 -8.07 1.44 11.22
C GLU A 67 -7.72 1.13 9.75
N ILE A 68 -8.64 1.38 8.81
CA ILE A 68 -8.40 1.19 7.37
C ILE A 68 -7.20 2.03 6.92
N VAL A 69 -7.18 3.32 7.29
CA VAL A 69 -6.12 4.23 6.88
C VAL A 69 -4.77 3.85 7.49
N ASP A 70 -4.72 3.55 8.78
CA ASP A 70 -3.46 3.20 9.45
C ASP A 70 -2.88 1.86 8.94
N LYS A 71 -3.75 0.93 8.55
CA LYS A 71 -3.32 -0.36 8.02
C LYS A 71 -2.84 -0.26 6.57
N HIS A 72 -3.61 0.40 5.70
CA HIS A 72 -3.46 0.31 4.25
C HIS A 72 -2.84 1.56 3.59
N PHE A 73 -2.98 2.73 4.21
CA PHE A 73 -2.56 4.01 3.63
C PHE A 73 -1.67 4.87 4.58
N PRO A 74 -0.72 4.30 5.36
CA PRO A 74 0.06 5.08 6.33
C PRO A 74 1.13 5.97 5.69
N ASP A 75 1.64 5.58 4.52
CA ASP A 75 2.74 6.19 3.79
C ASP A 75 2.40 6.48 2.33
N ASN A 76 1.36 5.84 1.79
CA ASN A 76 0.88 6.03 0.43
C ASN A 76 -0.64 6.31 0.39
N TRP A 77 -0.99 7.57 0.09
CA TRP A 77 -2.38 8.03 -0.07
C TRP A 77 -2.74 8.39 -1.52
N ILE A 78 -1.81 8.20 -2.47
CA ILE A 78 -2.05 8.29 -3.91
C ILE A 78 -1.97 6.88 -4.48
N ILE A 79 -3.11 6.24 -4.64
CA ILE A 79 -3.16 4.81 -4.92
C ILE A 79 -3.43 4.53 -6.40
N ASN A 80 -2.80 3.47 -6.94
CA ASN A 80 -3.17 2.91 -8.23
C ASN A 80 -4.26 1.85 -8.02
N TRP A 81 -5.44 2.07 -8.58
CA TRP A 81 -6.59 1.18 -8.35
C TRP A 81 -6.94 0.30 -9.55
N TYR A 82 -6.52 0.66 -10.77
CA TYR A 82 -6.68 -0.16 -11.96
C TYR A 82 -5.84 0.38 -13.13
N MET A 83 -5.11 -0.47 -13.86
CA MET A 83 -4.48 -0.14 -15.16
C MET A 83 -3.74 1.23 -15.24
N GLY A 84 -3.08 1.67 -14.17
CA GLY A 84 -2.36 2.95 -14.16
C GLY A 84 -3.20 4.16 -13.75
N PHE A 85 -4.50 3.98 -13.53
CA PHE A 85 -5.34 5.01 -12.93
C PHE A 85 -4.96 5.21 -11.46
N THR A 86 -4.55 6.43 -11.14
CA THR A 86 -4.28 6.86 -9.77
C THR A 86 -5.43 7.67 -9.19
N VAL A 87 -5.52 7.69 -7.87
CA VAL A 87 -6.45 8.56 -7.15
C VAL A 87 -5.79 9.07 -5.88
N ASP A 88 -5.97 10.37 -5.63
CA ASP A 88 -5.61 11.00 -4.37
C ASP A 88 -6.75 10.84 -3.36
N LEU A 89 -6.48 10.09 -2.28
CA LEU A 89 -7.45 9.83 -1.23
C LEU A 89 -7.88 11.12 -0.51
N SER A 90 -7.00 12.12 -0.40
CA SER A 90 -7.29 13.40 0.25
C SER A 90 -8.40 14.18 -0.47
N VAL A 91 -8.43 14.07 -1.79
CA VAL A 91 -9.41 14.75 -2.66
C VAL A 91 -10.72 13.98 -2.69
N ILE A 92 -10.65 12.68 -3.00
CA ILE A 92 -11.87 11.88 -3.20
C ILE A 92 -12.64 11.64 -1.90
N TRP A 93 -11.95 11.58 -0.75
CA TRP A 93 -12.60 11.41 0.55
C TRP A 93 -13.00 12.72 1.24
N ALA A 94 -12.68 13.89 0.66
CA ALA A 94 -13.04 15.19 1.24
C ALA A 94 -14.54 15.35 1.61
N PRO A 95 -15.52 14.83 0.83
CA PRO A 95 -16.94 14.92 1.18
C PRO A 95 -17.37 14.00 2.33
N TYR A 96 -16.52 13.09 2.78
CA TYR A 96 -16.85 12.02 3.71
C TYR A 96 -16.15 12.23 5.06
N LYS A 97 -16.90 12.67 6.07
CA LYS A 97 -16.35 13.12 7.36
C LYS A 97 -15.39 12.11 8.02
N ALA A 98 -15.81 10.86 8.22
CA ALA A 98 -14.98 9.85 8.88
C ALA A 98 -13.72 9.51 8.06
N ALA A 99 -13.84 9.39 6.74
CA ALA A 99 -12.71 9.11 5.86
C ALA A 99 -11.71 10.27 5.78
N ARG A 100 -12.21 11.52 5.67
CA ARG A 100 -11.39 12.72 5.68
C ARG A 100 -10.58 12.84 6.97
N GLN A 101 -11.23 12.70 8.13
CA GLN A 101 -10.55 12.75 9.43
C GLN A 101 -9.48 11.66 9.57
N ALA A 102 -9.73 10.47 9.03
CA ALA A 102 -8.76 9.39 9.08
C ALA A 102 -7.49 9.69 8.27
N ILE A 103 -7.65 10.25 7.07
CA ILE A 103 -6.53 10.64 6.17
C ILE A 103 -5.78 11.88 6.66
N GLU A 104 -6.47 12.88 7.21
CA GLU A 104 -5.83 14.11 7.72
C GLU A 104 -4.70 13.81 8.71
N ASN A 105 -4.83 12.76 9.53
CA ASN A 105 -3.79 12.33 10.46
C ASN A 105 -2.51 11.85 9.75
N ILE A 106 -2.64 11.22 8.58
CA ILE A 106 -1.52 10.77 7.76
C ILE A 106 -0.89 11.94 7.00
N LEU A 107 -1.69 12.92 6.60
CA LEU A 107 -1.24 14.12 5.87
C LEU A 107 -0.61 15.19 6.77
N SER A 108 -0.21 14.84 7.99
CA SER A 108 0.59 15.73 8.82
C SER A 108 1.91 16.06 8.12
N LEU A 109 2.32 17.32 8.19
CA LEU A 109 3.56 17.79 7.55
C LEU A 109 4.78 16.98 8.02
N ASP A 110 4.78 16.57 9.29
CA ASP A 110 5.85 15.77 9.88
C ASP A 110 5.91 14.36 9.26
N ASN A 111 4.77 13.69 9.08
CA ASN A 111 4.74 12.39 8.40
C ASN A 111 5.16 12.52 6.93
N ILE A 112 4.64 13.53 6.21
CA ILE A 112 5.01 13.77 4.81
C ILE A 112 6.52 13.97 4.66
N LYS A 113 7.11 14.82 5.50
CA LYS A 113 8.57 15.05 5.52
C LYS A 113 9.34 13.78 5.86
N HIS A 114 8.88 13.04 6.87
CA HIS A 114 9.49 11.78 7.28
C HIS A 114 9.52 10.77 6.14
N GLN A 115 8.37 10.49 5.49
CA GLN A 115 8.30 9.56 4.36
C GLN A 115 9.17 10.04 3.19
N THR A 116 9.12 11.34 2.87
CA THR A 116 9.91 11.92 1.78
C THR A 116 11.41 11.70 1.97
N VAL A 117 11.92 12.01 3.17
CA VAL A 117 13.34 11.83 3.49
C VAL A 117 13.71 10.35 3.53
N LEU A 118 12.84 9.49 4.08
CA LEU A 118 13.06 8.05 4.17
C LEU A 118 13.25 7.44 2.78
N TYR A 119 12.29 7.65 1.88
CA TYR A 119 12.31 7.04 0.56
C TYR A 119 13.34 7.67 -0.38
N ALA A 120 13.63 8.97 -0.27
CA ALA A 120 14.74 9.60 -1.00
C ALA A 120 16.11 9.00 -0.63
N ARG A 121 16.32 8.70 0.67
CA ARG A 121 17.53 8.02 1.15
C ARG A 121 17.58 6.57 0.67
N LYS A 122 16.47 5.83 0.78
CA LYS A 122 16.37 4.45 0.26
C LYS A 122 16.70 4.41 -1.23
N LEU A 123 16.14 5.31 -2.03
CA LEU A 123 16.40 5.38 -3.47
C LEU A 123 17.90 5.57 -3.77
N THR A 124 18.56 6.48 -3.06
CA THR A 124 20.00 6.74 -3.24
C THR A 124 20.84 5.52 -2.87
N SER A 125 20.54 4.88 -1.73
CA SER A 125 21.24 3.69 -1.25
C SER A 125 21.06 2.50 -2.20
N LEU A 126 19.80 2.21 -2.56
CA LEU A 126 19.45 1.09 -3.44
C LEU A 126 20.04 1.27 -4.83
N ASN A 127 20.08 2.48 -5.37
CA ASN A 127 20.72 2.73 -6.66
C ASN A 127 22.22 2.41 -6.64
N GLY A 128 22.92 2.67 -5.53
CA GLY A 128 24.31 2.26 -5.36
C GLY A 128 24.48 0.75 -5.29
N GLU A 129 23.64 0.07 -4.51
CA GLU A 129 23.68 -1.38 -4.35
C GLU A 129 23.32 -2.12 -5.65
N LEU A 130 22.26 -1.69 -6.33
CA LEU A 130 21.84 -2.24 -7.62
C LEU A 130 22.92 -2.05 -8.68
N LYS A 131 23.58 -0.89 -8.73
CA LYS A 131 24.72 -0.68 -9.64
C LYS A 131 25.84 -1.68 -9.39
N GLY A 132 26.16 -2.00 -8.14
CA GLY A 132 27.16 -3.00 -7.80
C GLY A 132 26.75 -4.42 -8.23
N LEU A 133 25.48 -4.80 -8.00
CA LEU A 133 24.94 -6.09 -8.44
C LEU A 133 24.91 -6.22 -9.97
N LEU A 134 24.63 -5.14 -10.69
CA LEU A 134 24.53 -5.13 -12.15
C LEU A 134 25.89 -5.00 -12.86
N GLN A 135 27.01 -5.00 -12.13
CA GLN A 135 28.34 -5.05 -12.74
C GLN A 135 28.55 -6.39 -13.44
N GLU A 136 29.20 -6.34 -14.60
CA GLU A 136 29.51 -7.54 -15.38
C GLU A 136 30.34 -8.53 -14.55
N GLY A 137 29.94 -9.80 -14.57
CA GLY A 137 30.59 -10.86 -13.80
C GLY A 137 30.14 -11.02 -12.34
N VAL A 138 29.23 -10.18 -11.83
CA VAL A 138 28.71 -10.32 -10.45
C VAL A 138 27.52 -11.29 -10.38
N LEU A 139 26.48 -11.08 -11.19
CA LEU A 139 25.28 -11.94 -11.21
C LEU A 139 25.51 -13.22 -12.04
N THR A 140 26.45 -14.06 -11.62
CA THR A 140 26.62 -15.42 -12.14
C THR A 140 25.57 -16.36 -11.53
N GLU A 141 25.34 -17.52 -12.15
CA GLU A 141 24.39 -18.52 -11.64
C GLU A 141 24.74 -18.97 -10.22
N GLU A 142 26.02 -19.26 -9.96
CA GLU A 142 26.54 -19.62 -8.63
C GLU A 142 26.29 -18.50 -7.61
N TYR A 143 26.59 -17.25 -7.97
CA TYR A 143 26.35 -16.10 -7.08
C TYR A 143 24.88 -15.96 -6.71
N VAL A 144 23.99 -16.12 -7.69
CA VAL A 144 22.53 -16.04 -7.46
C VAL A 144 22.09 -17.15 -6.50
N LEU A 145 22.49 -18.40 -6.74
CA LEU A 145 22.12 -19.52 -5.88
C LEU A 145 22.57 -19.32 -4.43
N ASP A 146 23.78 -18.79 -4.23
CA ASP A 146 24.36 -18.57 -2.90
C ASP A 146 23.74 -17.36 -2.18
N HIS A 147 23.32 -16.32 -2.91
CA HIS A 147 22.93 -15.03 -2.33
C HIS A 147 21.45 -14.66 -2.51
N ILE A 148 20.63 -15.54 -3.12
CA ILE A 148 19.23 -15.24 -3.45
C ILE A 148 18.42 -14.82 -2.22
N ASN A 149 18.49 -15.59 -1.13
CA ASN A 149 17.67 -15.35 0.06
C ASN A 149 18.26 -14.25 0.95
N GLY A 150 19.60 -14.17 1.04
CA GLY A 150 20.29 -13.28 1.96
C GLY A 150 20.52 -11.87 1.44
N LYS A 151 20.55 -11.66 0.11
CA LYS A 151 20.89 -10.37 -0.49
C LYS A 151 19.96 -9.97 -1.62
N LEU A 152 19.78 -10.83 -2.64
CA LEU A 152 19.05 -10.43 -3.85
C LEU A 152 17.57 -10.17 -3.57
N LEU A 153 16.86 -11.11 -2.91
CA LEU A 153 15.45 -10.95 -2.60
C LEU A 153 15.16 -9.75 -1.67
N PRO A 154 15.92 -9.52 -0.57
CA PRO A 154 15.79 -8.29 0.21
C PRO A 154 15.93 -7.02 -0.63
N VAL A 155 16.99 -6.89 -1.44
CA VAL A 155 17.22 -5.70 -2.28
C VAL A 155 16.10 -5.50 -3.30
N MET A 156 15.62 -6.58 -3.94
CA MET A 156 14.51 -6.51 -4.87
C MET A 156 13.21 -6.06 -4.20
N ARG A 157 12.92 -6.56 -2.99
CA ARG A 157 11.73 -6.16 -2.22
C ARG A 157 11.81 -4.69 -1.82
N ASP A 158 12.97 -4.24 -1.31
CA ASP A 158 13.20 -2.85 -0.93
C ASP A 158 13.09 -1.91 -2.13
N ALA A 159 13.61 -2.32 -3.29
CA ALA A 159 13.47 -1.59 -4.54
C ALA A 159 12.01 -1.49 -4.97
N ASN A 160 11.24 -2.58 -4.93
CA ASN A 160 9.82 -2.57 -5.28
C ASN A 160 9.00 -1.66 -4.36
N VAL A 161 9.28 -1.70 -3.05
CA VAL A 161 8.62 -0.84 -2.05
C VAL A 161 8.96 0.63 -2.31
N THR A 162 10.24 0.92 -2.56
CA THR A 162 10.72 2.30 -2.79
C THR A 162 10.21 2.89 -4.11
N LEU A 163 10.12 2.09 -5.18
CA LEU A 163 9.59 2.55 -6.48
C LEU A 163 8.08 2.73 -6.48
N ARG A 164 7.37 2.05 -5.58
CA ARG A 164 5.91 2.13 -5.47
C ARG A 164 5.45 3.37 -4.69
N TRP A 165 6.24 3.80 -3.71
CA TRP A 165 6.01 5.05 -2.99
C TRP A 165 6.27 6.26 -3.91
#